data_AF-A0A831NXT6-F1
#
_entry.id   AF-A0A831NXT6-F1
#
_cell.length_a   1.000
_cell.length_b   1.000
_cell.length_c   1.000
_cell.angle_alpha   90.00
_cell.angle_beta   90.00
_cell.angle_gamma   90.00
#
_symmetry.space_group_name_H-M   'P 1'
#
loop_
_entity.id
_entity.type
_entity.pdbx_description
1 polymer ?
#
loop_
_entity_poly.entity_id
_entity_poly.type
_entity_poly.pdbx_seq_one_letter_code
_entity_poly.pdbx_strand_id
1 'polypeptide(L)'
;MKKTIMILTFALAACGFQVAPALAGFEIQGRITVPLKGTPADIAVSQDGKWTFVLTTDGKIQVLNWKGELTQTIKSEGSYDRVEFAPGNRLILSSSKGKVIKVVFLDIIHNFDTAGSPIKGAENATVAITVFNDFQ
;
A
#
# COMPACT_ATOMS: atom_id res chain seq x y z
N MET A 1 42.99 -2.02 78.85
CA MET A 1 42.52 -1.02 77.87
C MET A 1 42.18 -1.74 76.57
N LYS A 2 40.91 -2.05 76.34
CA LYS A 2 40.42 -2.77 75.14
C LYS A 2 40.05 -1.71 74.08
N LYS A 3 40.70 -1.70 72.92
CA LYS A 3 40.34 -0.84 71.79
C LYS A 3 39.54 -1.67 70.79
N THR A 4 38.25 -1.43 70.73
CA THR A 4 37.33 -2.02 69.75
C THR A 4 37.54 -1.33 68.41
N ILE A 5 37.92 -2.08 67.38
CA ILE A 5 37.98 -1.62 65.98
C ILE A 5 36.62 -1.93 65.34
N MET A 6 35.93 -0.87 64.91
CA MET A 6 34.63 -0.93 64.23
C MET A 6 34.88 -1.04 62.72
N ILE A 7 34.49 -2.17 62.12
CA ILE A 7 34.57 -2.38 60.66
C ILE A 7 33.35 -1.71 60.02
N LEU A 8 33.60 -0.70 59.19
CA LEU A 8 32.60 0.04 58.42
C LEU A 8 32.37 -0.69 57.08
N THR A 9 31.31 -1.47 56.99
CA THR A 9 30.94 -2.20 55.76
C THR A 9 30.31 -1.23 54.75
N PHE A 10 31.03 -0.95 53.67
CA PHE A 10 30.56 -0.12 52.55
C PHE A 10 29.62 -0.97 51.67
N ALA A 11 28.30 -0.75 51.79
CA ALA A 11 27.30 -1.44 50.97
C ALA A 11 27.32 -0.86 49.55
N LEU A 12 27.90 -1.61 48.61
CA LEU A 12 27.89 -1.28 47.19
C LEU A 12 26.47 -1.51 46.64
N ALA A 13 25.70 -0.42 46.48
CA ALA A 13 24.39 -0.46 45.86
C ALA A 13 24.53 -0.80 44.37
N ALA A 14 24.27 -2.06 44.01
CA ALA A 14 24.13 -2.48 42.63
C ALA A 14 22.87 -1.84 42.04
N CYS A 15 23.02 -0.68 41.38
CA CYS A 15 22.00 -0.16 40.47
C CYS A 15 21.92 -1.09 39.26
N GLY A 16 21.03 -2.08 39.32
CA GLY A 16 20.67 -2.87 38.16
C GLY A 16 20.06 -1.96 37.09
N PHE A 17 20.74 -1.80 35.96
CA PHE A 17 20.15 -1.22 34.77
C PHE A 17 19.06 -2.17 34.27
N GLN A 18 17.79 -1.87 34.58
CA GLN A 18 16.67 -2.56 33.97
C GLN A 18 16.43 -1.97 32.58
N VAL A 19 16.83 -2.70 31.54
CA VAL A 19 16.43 -2.39 30.16
C VAL A 19 15.02 -2.91 29.98
N ALA A 20 14.01 -2.03 29.96
CA ALA A 20 12.66 -2.44 29.63
C ALA A 20 12.60 -2.87 28.16
N PRO A 21 11.97 -4.01 27.82
CA PRO A 21 11.80 -4.41 26.43
C PRO A 21 10.93 -3.37 25.72
N ALA A 22 11.42 -2.81 24.61
CA ALA A 22 10.59 -2.00 23.72
C ALA A 22 9.62 -2.94 22.99
N LEU A 23 8.35 -2.92 23.39
CA LEU A 23 7.29 -3.63 22.69
C LEU A 23 6.79 -2.77 21.54
N ALA A 24 6.81 -3.31 20.32
CA ALA A 24 6.17 -2.66 19.18
C ALA A 24 4.65 -2.66 19.39
N GLY A 25 4.03 -1.50 19.23
CA GLY A 25 2.59 -1.32 19.24
C GLY A 25 2.11 -0.73 17.92
N PHE A 26 0.82 -0.84 17.64
CA PHE A 26 0.20 -0.20 16.49
C PHE A 26 -0.52 1.07 16.94
N GLU A 27 -0.27 2.18 16.26
CA GLU A 27 -1.01 3.43 16.43
C GLU A 27 -1.92 3.64 15.21
N ILE A 28 -3.20 3.94 15.45
CA ILE A 28 -4.14 4.25 14.38
C ILE A 28 -3.90 5.70 13.97
N GLN A 29 -3.25 5.92 12.83
CA GLN A 29 -3.01 7.27 12.31
C GLN A 29 -4.23 7.85 11.58
N GLY A 30 -5.18 7.02 11.14
CA GLY A 30 -6.37 7.47 10.42
C GLY A 30 -7.36 6.36 10.11
N ARG A 31 -8.57 6.76 9.71
CA ARG A 31 -9.63 5.85 9.24
C ARG A 31 -10.44 6.55 8.15
N ILE A 32 -10.69 5.84 7.06
CA ILE A 32 -11.64 6.24 6.01
C ILE A 32 -12.74 5.18 5.90
N THR A 33 -13.94 5.62 5.53
CA THR A 33 -15.05 4.73 5.18
C THR A 33 -15.45 5.02 3.75
N VAL A 34 -15.40 3.99 2.90
CA VAL A 34 -15.72 4.11 1.49
C VAL A 34 -17.10 3.51 1.21
N PRO A 35 -18.08 4.29 0.74
CA PRO A 35 -19.34 3.73 0.27
C PRO A 35 -19.14 3.00 -1.07
N LEU A 36 -19.45 1.71 -1.10
CA LEU A 36 -19.34 0.89 -2.31
C LEU A 36 -20.67 0.82 -3.05
N LYS A 37 -20.63 0.82 -4.38
CA LYS A 37 -21.84 0.70 -5.23
C LYS A 37 -22.38 -0.74 -5.32
N GLY A 38 -21.66 -1.73 -4.81
CA GLY A 38 -22.03 -3.14 -4.87
C GLY A 38 -21.53 -3.89 -3.65
N THR A 39 -22.08 -5.07 -3.39
CA THR A 39 -21.67 -5.91 -2.27
C THR A 39 -20.24 -6.41 -2.50
N PRO A 40 -19.28 -6.10 -1.61
CA PRO A 40 -17.92 -6.62 -1.73
C PRO A 40 -17.91 -8.13 -1.48
N ALA A 41 -17.27 -8.87 -2.37
CA ALA A 41 -16.97 -10.29 -2.22
C ALA A 41 -15.57 -10.50 -1.64
N ASP A 42 -14.58 -9.74 -2.14
CA ASP A 42 -13.19 -9.80 -1.67
C ASP A 42 -12.43 -8.52 -2.02
N ILE A 43 -11.26 -8.31 -1.40
CA ILE A 43 -10.45 -7.08 -1.56
C ILE A 43 -8.97 -7.44 -1.70
N ALA A 44 -8.29 -6.78 -2.65
CA ALA A 44 -6.84 -6.81 -2.80
C ALA A 44 -6.27 -5.39 -2.81
N VAL A 45 -5.01 -5.24 -2.41
CA VAL A 45 -4.29 -3.95 -2.40
C VAL A 45 -3.01 -4.10 -3.21
N SER A 46 -2.66 -3.09 -4.01
CA SER A 46 -1.39 -3.07 -4.74
C SER A 46 -0.20 -3.09 -3.79
N GLN A 47 0.94 -3.61 -4.27
CA GLN A 47 2.17 -3.70 -3.48
C GLN A 47 2.63 -2.34 -2.92
N ASP A 48 2.36 -1.25 -3.63
CA ASP A 48 2.72 0.12 -3.24
C ASP A 48 1.63 0.82 -2.40
N GLY A 49 0.52 0.13 -2.10
CA GLY A 49 -0.60 0.68 -1.31
C GLY A 49 -1.41 1.77 -2.02
N LYS A 50 -1.10 2.12 -3.27
CA LYS A 50 -1.78 3.21 -3.98
C LYS A 50 -3.16 2.85 -4.49
N TRP A 51 -3.41 1.56 -4.69
CA TRP A 51 -4.63 1.05 -5.30
C TRP A 51 -5.28 -0.03 -4.44
N THR A 52 -6.58 0.11 -4.21
CA THR A 52 -7.42 -0.91 -3.61
C THR A 52 -8.39 -1.44 -4.66
N PHE A 53 -8.43 -2.75 -4.83
CA PHE A 53 -9.29 -3.47 -5.77
C PHE A 53 -10.37 -4.19 -4.99
N VAL A 54 -11.62 -3.79 -5.20
CA VAL A 54 -12.78 -4.41 -4.55
C VAL A 54 -13.52 -5.25 -5.58
N LEU A 55 -13.45 -6.57 -5.44
CA LEU A 55 -14.25 -7.50 -6.21
C LEU A 55 -15.67 -7.50 -5.65
N THR A 56 -16.66 -7.22 -6.47
CA THR A 56 -18.07 -7.25 -6.09
C THR A 56 -18.73 -8.57 -6.48
N THR A 57 -19.80 -8.94 -5.79
CA THR A 57 -20.55 -10.18 -6.05
C THR A 57 -21.16 -10.27 -7.45
N ASP A 58 -21.34 -9.13 -8.13
CA ASP A 58 -21.77 -9.04 -9.53
C ASP A 58 -20.60 -9.14 -10.54
N GLY A 59 -19.40 -9.52 -10.09
CA GLY A 59 -18.25 -9.79 -10.94
C GLY A 59 -17.55 -8.54 -11.50
N LYS A 60 -17.74 -7.38 -10.87
CA LYS A 60 -16.99 -6.16 -11.21
C LYS A 60 -15.84 -5.97 -10.24
N ILE A 61 -14.82 -5.24 -10.68
CA ILE A 61 -13.71 -4.82 -9.84
C ILE A 61 -13.75 -3.30 -9.77
N GLN A 62 -14.06 -2.77 -8.59
CA GLN A 62 -13.96 -1.34 -8.31
C GLN A 62 -12.51 -1.03 -7.94
N VAL A 63 -11.91 -0.07 -8.63
CA VAL A 63 -10.54 0.38 -8.41
C VAL A 63 -10.58 1.71 -7.69
N LEU A 64 -9.99 1.76 -6.51
CA LEU A 64 -9.95 2.94 -5.65
C LEU A 64 -8.52 3.40 -5.47
N ASN A 65 -8.31 4.71 -5.45
CA ASN A 65 -7.02 5.27 -5.08
C ASN A 65 -6.80 5.22 -3.55
N TRP A 66 -5.61 5.64 -3.11
CA TRP A 66 -5.22 5.67 -1.70
C TRP A 66 -6.12 6.54 -0.79
N LYS A 67 -6.90 7.47 -1.36
CA LYS A 67 -7.90 8.27 -0.61
C LYS A 67 -9.25 7.57 -0.47
N GLY A 68 -9.41 6.40 -1.10
CA GLY A 68 -10.69 5.68 -1.18
C GLY A 68 -11.63 6.22 -2.25
N GLU A 69 -11.13 6.98 -3.22
CA GLU A 69 -11.95 7.50 -4.33
C GLU A 69 -12.04 6.47 -5.45
N LEU A 70 -13.26 6.17 -5.91
CA LEU A 70 -13.49 5.27 -7.04
C LEU A 70 -12.94 5.89 -8.32
N THR A 71 -11.86 5.31 -8.84
CA THR A 71 -11.17 5.77 -10.05
C THR A 71 -11.67 5.05 -11.30
N GLN A 72 -11.95 3.75 -11.20
CA GLN A 72 -12.37 2.94 -12.34
C GLN A 72 -13.25 1.76 -11.90
N THR A 73 -14.04 1.21 -12.82
CA THR A 73 -14.69 -0.09 -12.66
C THR A 73 -14.32 -0.99 -13.84
N ILE A 74 -13.71 -2.14 -13.54
CA ILE A 74 -13.31 -3.14 -14.53
C ILE A 74 -14.35 -4.25 -14.54
N LYS A 75 -14.81 -4.66 -15.72
CA LYS A 75 -15.69 -5.82 -15.89
C LYS A 75 -14.83 -7.06 -16.03
N SER A 76 -15.01 -8.06 -15.15
CA SER A 76 -14.17 -9.27 -15.16
C SER A 76 -14.76 -10.42 -16.00
N GLU A 77 -15.97 -10.28 -16.54
CA GLU A 77 -16.70 -11.30 -17.30
C GLU A 77 -16.64 -12.69 -16.65
N GLY A 78 -17.52 -12.90 -15.66
CA GLY A 78 -17.60 -14.13 -14.89
C GLY A 78 -18.07 -13.88 -13.46
N SER A 79 -18.28 -14.97 -12.71
CA SER A 79 -18.55 -14.92 -11.28
C SER A 79 -17.33 -15.44 -10.53
N TYR A 80 -16.65 -14.54 -9.83
CA TYR A 80 -15.48 -14.81 -9.03
C TYR A 80 -15.79 -14.46 -7.57
N ASP A 81 -15.14 -15.18 -6.66
CA ASP A 81 -15.35 -15.02 -5.21
C ASP A 81 -14.08 -14.61 -4.47
N ARG A 82 -12.93 -14.58 -5.15
CA ARG A 82 -11.66 -14.09 -4.60
C ARG A 82 -10.90 -13.23 -5.59
N VAL A 83 -10.13 -12.29 -5.06
CA VAL A 83 -9.16 -11.48 -5.81
C VAL A 83 -7.84 -11.39 -5.04
N GLU A 84 -6.74 -11.55 -5.76
CA GLU A 84 -5.39 -11.33 -5.24
C GLU A 84 -4.61 -10.40 -6.17
N PHE A 85 -3.85 -9.47 -5.60
CA PHE A 85 -2.88 -8.69 -6.36
C PHE A 85 -1.55 -9.44 -6.39
N ALA A 86 -1.11 -9.82 -7.59
CA ALA A 86 0.12 -10.56 -7.81
C ALA A 86 1.22 -9.66 -8.40
N PRO A 87 2.51 -10.00 -8.19
CA PRO A 87 3.63 -9.29 -8.79
C PRO A 87 3.50 -9.13 -10.31
N GLY A 88 4.05 -8.04 -10.83
CA GLY A 88 3.94 -7.69 -12.25
C GLY A 88 2.61 -7.05 -12.64
N ASN A 89 1.95 -6.36 -11.69
CA ASN A 89 0.68 -5.65 -11.89
C ASN A 89 -0.43 -6.57 -12.42
N ARG A 90 -0.69 -7.66 -11.72
CA ARG A 90 -1.73 -8.63 -12.11
C ARG A 90 -2.77 -8.79 -11.02
N LEU A 91 -4.04 -8.95 -11.41
CA LEU A 91 -5.08 -9.47 -10.53
C LEU A 91 -5.33 -10.92 -10.87
N ILE A 92 -5.33 -11.78 -9.86
CA ILE A 92 -5.75 -13.17 -9.97
C ILE A 92 -7.14 -13.26 -9.38
N LEU A 93 -8.11 -13.66 -10.20
CA LEU A 93 -9.49 -13.90 -9.79
C LEU A 93 -9.72 -15.40 -9.76
N SER A 94 -10.27 -15.94 -8.68
CA SER A 94 -10.68 -17.35 -8.64
C SER A 94 -12.19 -17.49 -8.49
N SER A 95 -12.72 -18.53 -9.11
CA SER A 95 -14.11 -18.95 -8.95
C SER A 95 -14.12 -20.35 -8.35
N SER A 96 -14.53 -20.47 -7.09
CA SER A 96 -14.64 -21.78 -6.42
C SER A 96 -15.68 -22.68 -7.11
N LYS A 97 -16.81 -22.10 -7.52
CA LYS A 97 -17.88 -22.79 -8.25
C LYS A 97 -17.46 -23.15 -9.68
N GLY A 98 -16.85 -22.20 -10.39
CA GLY A 98 -16.41 -22.38 -11.77
C GLY A 98 -15.17 -23.25 -11.92
N LYS A 99 -14.41 -23.46 -10.83
CA LYS A 99 -13.10 -24.16 -10.82
C LYS A 99 -12.10 -23.57 -11.83
N VAL A 100 -12.12 -22.26 -11.97
CA VAL A 100 -11.28 -21.52 -12.91
C VAL A 100 -10.61 -20.35 -12.21
N ILE A 101 -9.46 -19.96 -12.75
CA ILE A 101 -8.83 -18.67 -12.45
C ILE A 101 -8.84 -17.79 -13.70
N LYS A 102 -8.90 -16.48 -13.49
CA LYS A 102 -8.68 -15.48 -14.52
C LYS A 102 -7.54 -14.57 -14.07
N VAL A 103 -6.61 -14.31 -14.97
CA VAL A 103 -5.51 -13.38 -14.74
C VAL A 103 -5.79 -12.12 -15.54
N VAL A 104 -5.84 -10.98 -14.85
CA VAL A 104 -6.01 -9.65 -15.44
C VAL A 104 -4.70 -8.91 -15.33
N PHE A 105 -4.13 -8.51 -16.46
CA PHE A 105 -2.92 -7.68 -16.50
C PHE A 105 -3.33 -6.21 -16.42
N LEU A 106 -2.66 -5.46 -15.55
CA LEU A 106 -2.94 -4.06 -15.31
C LEU A 106 -1.79 -3.21 -15.85
N ASP A 107 -2.12 -2.29 -16.75
CA ASP A 107 -1.24 -1.18 -17.10
C ASP A 107 -1.68 0.06 -16.33
N ILE A 108 -0.72 0.74 -15.72
CA ILE A 108 -0.98 2.01 -15.05
C ILE A 108 -0.73 3.12 -16.08
N ILE A 109 -1.81 3.71 -16.56
CA ILE A 109 -1.74 4.81 -17.53
C ILE A 109 -1.67 6.12 -16.75
N HIS A 110 -0.58 6.86 -16.93
CA HIS A 110 -0.43 8.21 -16.41
C HIS A 110 -0.64 9.22 -17.52
N ASN A 111 -1.57 10.14 -17.33
CA ASN A 111 -1.73 11.31 -18.18
C ASN A 111 -0.85 12.43 -17.63
N PHE A 112 0.09 12.90 -18.43
CA PHE A 112 0.91 14.07 -18.11
C PHE A 112 0.36 15.26 -18.89
N ASP A 113 0.05 16.35 -18.19
CA ASP A 113 -0.18 17.62 -18.84
C ASP A 113 1.18 18.21 -19.24
N THR A 114 1.44 18.28 -20.54
CA THR A 114 2.67 18.84 -21.09
C THR A 114 2.51 20.32 -21.48
N ALA A 115 1.37 20.95 -21.19
CA ALA A 115 1.14 22.35 -21.48
C ALA A 115 2.19 23.23 -20.78
N GLY A 116 2.86 24.10 -21.56
CA GLY A 116 3.92 24.97 -21.05
C GLY A 116 5.22 24.27 -20.65
N SER A 117 5.33 22.95 -20.83
CA SER A 117 6.61 22.26 -20.65
C SER A 117 7.63 22.73 -21.70
N PRO A 118 8.92 22.89 -21.34
CA PRO A 118 9.94 23.25 -22.30
C PRO A 118 10.01 22.26 -23.46
N ILE A 119 9.86 22.76 -24.69
CA ILE A 119 10.00 21.97 -25.92
C ILE A 119 11.34 22.30 -26.59
N LYS A 120 12.03 21.26 -27.07
CA LYS A 120 13.27 21.41 -27.84
C LYS A 120 13.05 20.90 -29.27
N GLY A 121 12.99 21.83 -30.22
CA GLY A 121 12.73 21.55 -31.63
C GLY A 121 11.69 22.52 -32.22
N ALA A 122 11.37 22.35 -33.50
CA ALA A 122 10.29 23.09 -34.15
C ALA A 122 8.92 22.60 -33.65
N GLU A 123 7.95 23.51 -33.53
CA GLU A 123 6.59 23.22 -33.04
C GLU A 123 5.88 22.13 -33.87
N ASN A 124 6.24 22.01 -35.14
CA ASN A 124 5.69 21.04 -36.11
C ASN A 124 6.64 19.85 -36.40
N ALA A 125 7.60 19.56 -35.53
CA ALA A 125 8.46 18.40 -35.68
C ALA A 125 7.65 17.09 -35.61
N THR A 126 7.97 16.12 -36.46
CA THR A 126 7.28 14.80 -36.50
C THR A 126 7.38 14.03 -35.18
N VAL A 127 8.40 14.32 -34.36
CA VAL A 127 8.59 13.72 -33.03
C VAL A 127 9.08 14.80 -32.07
N ALA A 128 8.43 14.94 -30.92
CA ALA A 128 8.86 15.79 -29.82
C ALA A 128 9.38 14.92 -28.65
N ILE A 129 10.55 15.27 -28.10
CA ILE A 129 11.12 14.63 -26.90
C ILE A 129 11.07 15.66 -25.76
N THR A 130 10.24 15.38 -24.76
CA THR A 130 10.18 16.17 -23.52
C THR A 130 11.02 15.49 -22.46
N VAL A 131 12.02 16.19 -21.93
CA VAL A 131 12.88 15.68 -20.86
C VAL A 131 12.34 16.20 -19.52
N PHE A 132 11.86 15.27 -18.69
CA PHE A 132 11.55 15.57 -17.29
C PHE A 132 12.82 15.33 -16.49
N ASN A 133 13.56 16.39 -16.19
CA ASN A 133 14.61 16.33 -15.20
C ASN A 133 14.04 16.87 -13.89
N ASP A 134 14.04 16.04 -12.86
CA ASP A 134 13.79 16.39 -11.48
C ASP A 134 14.87 17.36 -10.99
N PHE A 135 14.64 18.65 -11.19
CA PHE A 135 15.43 19.68 -10.53
C PHE A 135 14.86 19.93 -9.13
N GLN A 136 15.52 19.29 -8.15
CA GLN A 136 15.56 19.51 -6.70
C GLN A 136 14.25 19.50 -5.90
#